data_AF-A0A9J7XF46-F1
#
_entry.id   AF-A0A9J7XF46-F1
#
_cell.length_a   1.000
_cell.length_b   1.000
_cell.length_c   1.000
_cell.angle_alpha   90.00
_cell.angle_beta   90.00
_cell.angle_gamma   90.00
#
_symmetry.space_group_name_H-M   'P 1'
#
loop_
_entity.id
_entity.type
_entity.pdbx_description
1 polymer ?
#
loop_
_entity_poly.entity_id
_entity_poly.type
_entity_poly.pdbx_seq_one_letter_code
_entity_poly.pdbx_strand_id
1 'polypeptide(L)'
;MCSAQVEPYLCTCLLLRYTAAAQFHATSNCSGAKVAVVLSGCGVYDGTEIHEASAILVHLSRGGAEVQMFAPDVSQMHVIDHGKGQPVENESRNVLSESARIARGSITDLAKLNVSNHDAVIFPGGFGAAKNLSTFAIDGKDCKVNKEVERVLKDFHDAGKPIGLCCISPVLAAKVLPGVDVTVGHEEEEGGKWPYAGTTQAITALGAKHTVKEVTEAHVDKKNKVVTTPAFMCETKLHLIFDGIGAMARHSLMGISPTLLSSAYPLPTAFQRGWANKTPHSANLSIQSAGIWGPTDTLTLTNGRSLVLQLHVMN
;
A
#
# COMPACT_ATOMS: atom_id res chain seq x y z
N MET A 1 -81.30 -22.90 -35.25
CA MET A 1 -81.03 -22.93 -36.70
C MET A 1 -79.84 -22.00 -36.93
N CYS A 2 -78.61 -22.42 -37.22
CA CYS A 2 -78.13 -23.48 -38.09
C CYS A 2 -76.96 -24.22 -37.41
N SER A 3 -76.90 -25.53 -37.58
CA SER A 3 -75.80 -26.39 -37.13
C SER A 3 -74.68 -26.41 -38.17
N ALA A 4 -73.46 -26.71 -37.73
CA ALA A 4 -72.63 -27.70 -38.40
C ALA A 4 -71.46 -28.09 -37.48
N GLN A 5 -71.50 -29.34 -37.03
CA GLN A 5 -70.39 -30.07 -36.43
C GLN A 5 -69.38 -30.44 -37.52
N VAL A 6 -68.08 -30.40 -37.23
CA VAL A 6 -67.13 -31.43 -37.72
C VAL A 6 -66.05 -31.64 -36.65
N GLU A 7 -65.83 -32.91 -36.34
CA GLU A 7 -64.95 -33.49 -35.32
C GLU A 7 -63.55 -33.84 -35.92
N PRO A 8 -62.62 -34.55 -35.26
CA PRO A 8 -61.26 -34.06 -34.98
C PRO A 8 -60.14 -34.91 -35.63
N TYR A 9 -58.96 -34.35 -35.90
CA TYR A 9 -57.75 -35.19 -36.06
C TYR A 9 -56.48 -34.52 -35.54
N LEU A 10 -55.74 -35.32 -34.77
CA LEU A 10 -54.45 -35.11 -34.12
C LEU A 10 -53.43 -34.31 -34.92
N CYS A 11 -52.74 -33.38 -34.24
CA CYS A 11 -51.33 -33.14 -34.53
C CYS A 11 -50.54 -32.82 -33.24
N THR A 12 -49.30 -33.28 -33.25
CA THR A 12 -48.51 -33.73 -32.12
C THR A 12 -47.53 -32.63 -31.65
N CYS A 13 -47.25 -32.61 -30.35
CA CYS A 13 -46.05 -32.08 -29.67
C CYS A 13 -45.33 -30.83 -30.21
N LEU A 14 -45.34 -29.74 -29.42
CA LEU A 14 -44.13 -29.21 -28.78
C LEU A 14 -44.53 -28.09 -27.78
N LEU A 15 -44.85 -28.47 -26.55
CA LEU A 15 -44.89 -27.52 -25.43
C LEU A 15 -43.44 -27.31 -24.97
N LEU A 16 -42.83 -26.22 -25.43
CA LEU A 16 -41.62 -25.66 -24.82
C LEU A 16 -41.94 -25.33 -23.36
N ARG A 17 -41.58 -26.24 -22.46
CA ARG A 17 -41.51 -25.97 -21.02
C ARG A 17 -40.37 -24.98 -20.82
N TYR A 18 -40.70 -23.68 -20.78
CA TYR A 18 -39.84 -22.70 -20.14
C TYR A 18 -39.82 -23.01 -18.64
N THR A 19 -38.90 -23.86 -18.22
CA THR A 19 -38.48 -23.91 -16.83
C THR A 19 -37.69 -22.63 -16.58
N ALA A 20 -38.36 -21.58 -16.09
CA ALA A 20 -37.69 -20.47 -15.45
C ALA A 20 -36.96 -21.04 -14.25
N ALA A 21 -35.67 -21.37 -14.44
CA ALA A 21 -34.77 -21.60 -13.33
C ALA A 21 -34.73 -20.28 -12.57
N ALA A 22 -35.42 -20.23 -11.43
CA ALA A 22 -35.23 -19.18 -10.46
C ALA A 22 -33.76 -19.24 -10.04
N GLN A 23 -32.94 -18.39 -10.67
CA GLN A 23 -31.61 -18.09 -10.18
C GLN A 23 -31.81 -17.51 -8.79
N PHE A 24 -31.56 -18.33 -7.78
CA PHE A 24 -31.25 -17.84 -6.46
C PHE A 24 -30.00 -16.97 -6.61
N HIS A 25 -30.20 -15.68 -6.86
CA HIS A 25 -29.22 -14.69 -6.48
C HIS A 25 -29.20 -14.72 -4.96
N ALA A 26 -28.35 -15.59 -4.41
CA ALA A 26 -27.76 -15.30 -3.13
C ALA A 26 -27.08 -13.94 -3.30
N THR A 27 -27.74 -12.88 -2.82
CA THR A 27 -27.05 -11.66 -2.48
C THR A 27 -26.09 -12.07 -1.37
N SER A 28 -24.90 -12.57 -1.74
CA SER A 28 -23.75 -12.47 -0.86
C SER A 28 -23.74 -11.00 -0.49
N ASN A 29 -24.05 -10.71 0.76
CA ASN A 29 -23.87 -9.38 1.30
C ASN A 29 -22.37 -9.15 1.17
N CYS A 30 -21.92 -8.54 0.07
CA CYS A 30 -20.53 -8.27 -0.19
C CYS A 30 -20.14 -7.11 0.72
N SER A 31 -20.15 -7.34 2.03
CA SER A 31 -19.60 -6.39 2.99
C SER A 31 -18.15 -6.16 2.56
N GLY A 32 -17.78 -4.90 2.38
CA GLY A 32 -16.41 -4.53 2.03
C GLY A 32 -15.41 -5.12 3.02
N ALA A 33 -14.16 -5.29 2.59
CA ALA A 33 -13.09 -5.68 3.50
C ALA A 33 -13.04 -4.72 4.69
N LYS A 34 -12.96 -5.25 5.91
CA LYS A 34 -12.89 -4.43 7.13
C LYS A 34 -11.44 -4.16 7.48
N VAL A 35 -11.01 -2.90 7.41
CA VAL A 35 -9.61 -2.53 7.62
C VAL A 35 -9.47 -1.68 8.88
N ALA A 36 -8.66 -2.15 9.81
CA ALA A 36 -8.25 -1.36 10.97
C ALA A 36 -7.15 -0.38 10.56
N VAL A 37 -7.26 0.89 10.94
CA VAL A 37 -6.19 1.90 10.75
C VAL A 37 -5.74 2.38 12.12
N VAL A 38 -4.46 2.18 12.46
CA VAL A 38 -3.92 2.53 13.78
C VAL A 38 -3.14 3.84 13.69
N LEU A 39 -3.64 4.86 14.37
CA LEU A 39 -3.12 6.22 14.41
C LEU A 39 -2.26 6.45 15.67
N SER A 40 -1.48 7.53 15.65
CA SER A 40 -0.49 7.84 16.69
C SER A 40 -0.52 9.29 17.18
N GLY A 41 -1.58 10.04 16.88
CA GLY A 41 -1.75 11.47 17.12
C GLY A 41 -2.20 12.19 15.85
N CYS A 42 -2.03 13.50 15.76
CA CYS A 42 -2.46 14.29 14.60
C CYS A 42 -1.45 15.39 14.23
N GLY A 43 -0.40 15.02 13.50
CA GLY A 43 0.71 15.90 13.11
C GLY A 43 1.99 15.11 12.88
N VAL A 44 2.77 15.45 11.85
CA VAL A 44 3.95 14.66 11.47
C VAL A 44 5.00 14.56 12.57
N TYR A 45 5.23 15.62 13.37
CA TYR A 45 6.33 15.65 14.33
C TYR A 45 6.01 14.98 15.67
N ASP A 46 4.73 14.86 16.02
CA ASP A 46 4.27 14.36 17.32
C ASP A 46 3.15 13.32 17.26
N GLY A 47 2.73 12.94 16.05
CA GLY A 47 1.65 12.00 15.82
C GLY A 47 1.70 11.37 14.44
N THR A 48 0.52 11.06 13.90
CA THR A 48 0.37 10.51 12.54
C THR A 48 0.56 11.60 11.49
N GLU A 49 1.29 11.28 10.42
CA GLU A 49 1.36 12.11 9.22
C GLU A 49 -0.03 12.18 8.56
N ILE A 50 -0.59 13.39 8.47
CA ILE A 50 -2.00 13.62 8.15
C ILE A 50 -2.28 13.34 6.68
N HIS A 51 -1.34 13.63 5.79
CA HIS A 51 -1.49 13.39 4.36
C HIS A 51 -1.45 11.89 4.03
N GLU A 52 -0.64 11.09 4.71
CA GLU A 52 -0.57 9.64 4.62
C GLU A 52 -1.85 9.01 5.10
N ALA A 53 -2.34 9.42 6.27
CA ALA A 53 -3.64 8.96 6.78
C ALA A 53 -4.76 9.28 5.80
N SER A 54 -4.80 10.51 5.27
CA SER A 54 -5.78 10.91 4.25
C SER A 54 -5.68 10.06 2.98
N ALA A 55 -4.47 9.83 2.46
CA ALA A 55 -4.25 9.02 1.27
C ALA A 55 -4.66 7.55 1.48
N ILE A 56 -4.34 6.97 2.64
CA ILE A 56 -4.78 5.63 3.03
C ILE A 56 -6.30 5.53 3.02
N LEU A 57 -7.00 6.46 3.68
CA LEU A 57 -8.46 6.46 3.75
C LEU A 57 -9.10 6.59 2.37
N VAL A 58 -8.57 7.46 1.51
CA VAL A 58 -9.04 7.63 0.12
C VAL A 58 -8.89 6.34 -0.68
N HIS A 59 -7.74 5.67 -0.60
CA HIS A 59 -7.49 4.46 -1.38
C HIS A 59 -8.25 3.24 -0.85
N LEU A 60 -8.39 3.10 0.47
CA LEU A 60 -9.24 2.08 1.08
C LEU A 60 -10.71 2.26 0.68
N SER A 61 -11.22 3.50 0.77
CA SER A 61 -12.59 3.83 0.35
C SER A 61 -12.83 3.54 -1.12
N ARG A 62 -11.86 3.88 -2.01
CA ARG A 62 -11.91 3.51 -3.44
C ARG A 62 -11.93 2.01 -3.68
N GLY A 63 -11.27 1.24 -2.81
CA GLY A 63 -11.30 -0.22 -2.82
C GLY A 63 -12.57 -0.83 -2.22
N GLY A 64 -13.54 0.00 -1.80
CA GLY A 64 -14.78 -0.45 -1.18
C GLY A 64 -14.62 -1.00 0.24
N ALA A 65 -13.49 -0.72 0.91
CA ALA A 65 -13.23 -1.19 2.27
C ALA A 65 -13.99 -0.36 3.32
N GLU A 66 -14.44 -1.04 4.38
CA GLU A 66 -14.96 -0.41 5.59
C GLU A 66 -13.79 -0.14 6.54
N VAL A 67 -13.58 1.12 6.92
CA VAL A 67 -12.45 1.50 7.78
C VAL A 67 -12.91 1.77 9.21
N GLN A 68 -12.22 1.18 10.18
CA GLN A 68 -12.32 1.55 11.59
C GLN A 68 -10.97 2.06 12.09
N MET A 69 -10.95 3.24 12.69
CA MET A 69 -9.72 3.88 13.19
C MET A 69 -9.53 3.61 14.68
N PHE A 70 -8.27 3.39 15.05
CA PHE A 70 -7.84 3.09 16.41
C PHE A 70 -6.64 3.93 16.80
N ALA A 71 -6.46 4.18 18.09
CA ALA A 71 -5.24 4.77 18.64
C ALA A 71 -5.10 4.36 20.12
N PRO A 72 -3.87 4.23 20.64
CA PRO A 72 -3.68 3.95 22.06
C PRO A 72 -4.08 5.15 22.92
N ASP A 73 -4.78 4.90 24.02
CA ASP A 73 -5.13 5.93 25.01
C ASP A 73 -3.93 6.23 25.95
N VAL A 74 -2.95 6.97 25.42
CA VAL A 74 -1.71 7.33 26.11
C VAL A 74 -1.34 8.79 25.83
N SER A 75 -0.53 9.40 26.71
CA SER A 75 0.06 10.72 26.44
C SER A 75 1.05 10.66 25.28
N GLN A 76 1.08 11.70 24.44
CA GLN A 76 2.14 11.90 23.46
C GLN A 76 3.49 12.10 24.18
N MET A 77 4.58 11.65 23.57
CA MET A 77 5.94 11.87 24.09
C MET A 77 6.28 13.37 24.15
N HIS A 78 5.94 14.10 23.09
CA HIS A 78 6.10 15.55 22.99
C HIS A 78 4.87 16.17 22.31
N VAL A 79 4.66 17.45 22.54
CA VAL A 79 3.76 18.29 21.74
C VAL A 79 4.63 19.26 20.96
N ILE A 80 4.48 19.32 19.64
CA ILE A 80 5.37 20.10 18.77
C ILE A 80 4.59 21.24 18.10
N ASP A 81 5.09 22.46 18.23
CA ASP A 81 4.68 23.57 17.37
C ASP A 81 5.23 23.30 15.97
N HIS A 82 4.38 22.84 15.06
CA HIS A 82 4.78 22.48 13.71
C HIS A 82 5.24 23.67 12.87
N GLY A 83 4.87 24.90 13.22
CA GLY A 83 5.35 26.11 12.55
C GLY A 83 6.78 26.48 12.94
N LYS A 84 7.22 26.06 14.14
CA LYS A 84 8.59 26.29 14.65
C LYS A 84 9.47 25.05 14.61
N GLY A 85 8.88 23.86 14.51
CA GLY A 85 9.57 22.58 14.62
C GLY A 85 10.12 22.30 16.02
N GLN A 86 9.59 22.95 17.07
CA GLN A 86 10.10 22.87 18.43
C GLN A 86 9.05 22.34 19.41
N PRO A 87 9.46 21.62 20.48
CA PRO A 87 8.57 21.26 21.56
C PRO A 87 7.93 22.47 22.23
N VAL A 88 6.66 22.34 22.59
CA VAL A 88 5.97 23.30 23.47
C VAL A 88 6.14 22.82 24.91
N GLU A 89 6.84 23.63 25.71
CA GLU A 89 7.09 23.30 27.12
C GLU A 89 5.78 23.28 27.93
N ASN A 90 5.69 22.33 28.87
CA ASN A 90 4.56 22.18 29.79
C ASN A 90 3.19 21.93 29.13
N GLU A 91 3.17 21.51 27.86
CA GLU A 91 1.95 21.06 27.18
C GLU A 91 1.94 19.53 27.08
N SER A 92 0.77 18.94 27.28
CA SER A 92 0.55 17.50 27.12
C SER A 92 -0.75 17.27 26.33
N ARG A 93 -0.68 16.32 25.41
CA ARG A 93 -1.82 15.88 24.59
C ARG A 93 -1.91 14.37 24.62
N ASN A 94 -3.12 13.86 24.43
CA ASN A 94 -3.40 12.43 24.40
C ASN A 94 -3.49 11.93 22.95
N VAL A 95 -2.84 10.81 22.67
CA VAL A 95 -2.73 10.20 21.33
C VAL A 95 -4.11 9.85 20.76
N LEU A 96 -4.99 9.23 21.54
CA LEU A 96 -6.35 8.88 21.11
C LEU A 96 -7.19 10.14 20.85
N SER A 97 -7.18 11.10 21.77
CA SER A 97 -7.91 12.35 21.65
C SER A 97 -7.49 13.16 20.42
N GLU A 98 -6.18 13.27 20.15
CA GLU A 98 -5.70 14.01 18.99
C GLU A 98 -5.96 13.24 17.68
N SER A 99 -5.82 11.92 17.68
CA SER A 99 -6.16 11.07 16.53
C SER A 99 -7.65 11.17 16.14
N ALA A 100 -8.54 11.49 17.09
CA ALA A 100 -9.96 11.74 16.82
C ALA A 100 -10.20 12.87 15.82
N ARG A 101 -9.24 13.81 15.65
CA ARG A 101 -9.29 14.87 14.64
C ARG A 101 -9.26 14.31 13.22
N ILE A 102 -8.33 13.39 12.94
CA ILE A 102 -8.24 12.68 11.66
C ILE A 102 -9.50 11.83 11.46
N ALA A 103 -9.93 11.14 12.51
CA ALA A 103 -11.06 10.22 12.47
C ALA A 103 -12.45 10.89 12.47
N ARG A 104 -12.51 12.23 12.56
CA ARG A 104 -13.76 13.01 12.68
C ARG A 104 -14.65 12.50 13.82
N GLY A 105 -14.03 12.14 14.94
CA GLY A 105 -14.68 11.57 16.12
C GLY A 105 -14.95 10.06 16.08
N SER A 106 -14.82 9.40 14.92
CA SER A 106 -15.05 7.95 14.78
C SER A 106 -13.76 7.16 15.05
N ILE A 107 -13.33 7.14 16.31
CA ILE A 107 -12.13 6.45 16.75
C ILE A 107 -12.38 5.60 17.98
N THR A 108 -11.67 4.48 18.09
CA THR A 108 -11.75 3.55 19.23
C THR A 108 -10.38 3.40 19.88
N ASP A 109 -10.34 3.16 21.18
CA ASP A 109 -9.11 2.76 21.87
C ASP A 109 -8.54 1.46 21.24
N LEU A 110 -7.24 1.47 20.93
CA LEU A 110 -6.51 0.34 20.36
C LEU A 110 -6.62 -0.94 21.20
N ALA A 111 -6.77 -0.82 22.52
CA ALA A 111 -6.97 -1.97 23.41
C ALA A 111 -8.25 -2.78 23.06
N LYS A 112 -9.21 -2.17 22.36
CA LYS A 112 -10.47 -2.81 21.93
C LYS A 112 -10.39 -3.41 20.52
N LEU A 113 -9.28 -3.24 19.80
CA LEU A 113 -9.10 -3.83 18.48
C LEU A 113 -9.02 -5.36 18.60
N ASN A 114 -10.03 -6.02 18.03
CA ASN A 114 -10.10 -7.47 17.89
C ASN A 114 -9.83 -7.88 16.43
N VAL A 115 -8.82 -8.72 16.24
CA VAL A 115 -8.41 -9.26 14.93
C VAL A 115 -9.51 -10.06 14.25
N SER A 116 -10.45 -10.68 14.98
CA SER A 116 -11.55 -11.45 14.36
C SER A 116 -12.51 -10.58 13.56
N ASN A 117 -12.58 -9.29 13.86
CA ASN A 117 -13.56 -8.36 13.28
C ASN A 117 -13.03 -7.58 12.07
N HIS A 118 -11.76 -7.78 11.70
CA HIS A 118 -11.06 -7.04 10.66
C HIS A 118 -10.29 -7.99 9.76
N ASP A 119 -10.13 -7.63 8.51
CA ASP A 119 -9.45 -8.43 7.48
C ASP A 119 -7.99 -7.99 7.27
N ALA A 120 -7.65 -6.75 7.60
CA ALA A 120 -6.29 -6.22 7.56
C ALA A 120 -6.09 -5.08 8.57
N VAL A 121 -4.83 -4.73 8.84
CA VAL A 121 -4.45 -3.57 9.64
C VAL A 121 -3.44 -2.70 8.89
N ILE A 122 -3.57 -1.37 8.99
CA ILE A 122 -2.66 -0.41 8.39
C ILE A 122 -2.16 0.60 9.43
N PHE A 123 -0.86 0.88 9.40
CA PHE A 123 -0.17 1.86 10.23
C PHE A 123 0.41 2.98 9.34
N PRO A 124 -0.23 4.17 9.30
CA PRO A 124 0.40 5.35 8.73
C PRO A 124 1.72 5.67 9.45
N GLY A 125 2.57 6.48 8.82
CA GLY A 125 3.78 7.00 9.42
C GLY A 125 3.55 8.27 10.24
N GLY A 126 4.52 9.16 10.18
CA GLY A 126 4.71 10.26 11.13
C GLY A 126 5.57 9.84 12.32
N PHE A 127 6.25 10.81 12.94
CA PHE A 127 7.12 10.56 14.07
C PHE A 127 6.38 10.01 15.29
N GLY A 128 5.05 10.14 15.37
CA GLY A 128 4.24 9.46 16.37
C GLY A 128 4.37 7.93 16.32
N ALA A 129 4.63 7.32 15.17
CA ALA A 129 4.94 5.88 15.09
C ALA A 129 6.26 5.54 15.81
N ALA A 130 7.26 6.42 15.72
CA ALA A 130 8.56 6.26 16.36
C ALA A 130 8.60 6.77 17.82
N LYS A 131 7.64 7.61 18.25
CA LYS A 131 7.61 8.26 19.57
C LYS A 131 6.50 7.77 20.50
N ASN A 132 5.33 7.42 19.95
CA ASN A 132 4.13 7.10 20.72
C ASN A 132 3.75 5.61 20.58
N LEU A 133 3.88 5.06 19.37
CA LEU A 133 3.67 3.62 19.12
C LEU A 133 4.91 2.79 19.48
N SER A 134 6.05 3.44 19.64
CA SER A 134 7.32 2.86 20.08
C SER A 134 8.21 3.93 20.71
N THR A 135 9.37 3.53 21.22
CA THR A 135 10.44 4.44 21.65
C THR A 135 11.56 4.57 20.62
N PHE A 136 11.33 4.19 19.36
CA PHE A 136 12.35 4.15 18.30
C PHE A 136 13.08 5.48 18.09
N ALA A 137 12.37 6.61 18.19
CA ALA A 137 12.95 7.94 18.02
C ALA A 137 14.04 8.28 19.05
N ILE A 138 14.04 7.61 20.21
CA ILE A 138 14.99 7.85 21.30
C ILE A 138 15.96 6.67 21.44
N ASP A 139 15.45 5.43 21.38
CA ASP A 139 16.21 4.23 21.72
C ASP A 139 16.76 3.50 20.49
N GLY A 140 16.40 3.92 19.27
CA GLY A 140 16.84 3.29 18.02
C GLY A 140 16.57 1.79 18.00
N LYS A 141 17.60 0.96 17.76
CA LYS A 141 17.48 -0.52 17.72
C LYS A 141 17.03 -1.14 19.05
N ASP A 142 17.30 -0.48 20.17
CA ASP A 142 16.98 -0.96 21.51
C ASP A 142 15.57 -0.54 21.95
N CYS A 143 14.79 0.03 21.03
CA CYS A 143 13.45 0.49 21.30
C CYS A 143 12.50 -0.59 21.77
N LYS A 144 11.45 -0.13 22.43
CA LYS A 144 10.27 -0.92 22.80
C LYS A 144 9.08 -0.47 21.97
N VAL A 145 8.25 -1.42 21.57
CA VAL A 145 6.96 -1.14 20.93
C VAL A 145 5.89 -1.08 22.02
N ASN A 146 4.92 -0.19 21.86
CA ASN A 146 3.75 -0.12 22.75
C ASN A 146 3.09 -1.51 22.81
N LYS A 147 2.70 -1.97 24.01
CA LYS A 147 2.19 -3.33 24.21
C LYS A 147 0.96 -3.65 23.37
N GLU A 148 0.06 -2.69 23.18
CA GLU A 148 -1.14 -2.89 22.35
C GLU A 148 -0.79 -2.94 20.86
N VAL A 149 0.20 -2.16 20.43
CA VAL A 149 0.72 -2.21 19.05
C VAL A 149 1.41 -3.54 18.77
N GLU A 150 2.25 -4.00 19.70
CA GLU A 150 2.92 -5.30 19.61
C GLU A 150 1.91 -6.44 19.55
N ARG A 151 0.89 -6.41 20.41
CA ARG A 151 -0.23 -7.37 20.40
C ARG A 151 -0.92 -7.36 19.04
N VAL A 152 -1.32 -6.19 18.52
CA VAL A 152 -2.04 -6.08 17.25
C VAL A 152 -1.19 -6.61 16.08
N LEU A 153 0.09 -6.27 16.01
CA LEU A 153 0.98 -6.79 14.96
C LEU A 153 1.07 -8.32 15.00
N LYS A 154 1.22 -8.91 16.20
CA LYS A 154 1.25 -10.36 16.39
C LYS A 154 -0.08 -11.01 16.04
N ASP A 155 -1.19 -10.48 16.56
CA ASP A 155 -2.54 -11.01 16.32
C ASP A 155 -2.85 -11.08 14.81
N PHE A 156 -2.56 -10.02 14.05
CA PHE A 156 -2.79 -9.99 12.60
C PHE A 156 -1.82 -10.90 11.84
N HIS A 157 -0.55 -10.99 12.26
CA HIS A 157 0.43 -11.88 11.65
C HIS A 157 0.08 -13.36 11.88
N ASP A 158 -0.26 -13.74 13.12
CA ASP A 158 -0.68 -15.09 13.51
C ASP A 158 -1.98 -15.51 12.80
N ALA A 159 -2.91 -14.56 12.62
CA ALA A 159 -4.13 -14.79 11.83
C ALA A 159 -3.89 -14.85 10.31
N GLY A 160 -2.66 -14.60 9.85
CA GLY A 160 -2.31 -14.55 8.44
C GLY A 160 -3.07 -13.45 7.69
N LYS A 161 -3.31 -12.31 8.34
CA LYS A 161 -4.01 -11.16 7.77
C LYS A 161 -3.02 -10.09 7.32
N PRO A 162 -3.27 -9.37 6.21
CA PRO A 162 -2.33 -8.37 5.71
C PRO A 162 -2.06 -7.23 6.71
N ILE A 163 -0.80 -6.83 6.81
CA ILE A 163 -0.34 -5.69 7.60
C ILE A 163 0.29 -4.67 6.65
N GLY A 164 -0.27 -3.47 6.57
CA GLY A 164 0.28 -2.35 5.79
C GLY A 164 1.02 -1.35 6.67
N LEU A 165 2.23 -0.94 6.29
CA LEU A 165 2.99 0.10 7.02
C LEU A 165 3.65 1.06 6.03
N CYS A 166 3.57 2.37 6.25
CA CYS A 166 4.24 3.36 5.39
C CYS A 166 5.16 4.31 6.15
N CYS A 167 6.12 4.90 5.44
CA CYS A 167 7.06 5.85 5.99
C CYS A 167 7.93 5.21 7.08
N ILE A 168 7.91 5.74 8.31
CA ILE A 168 8.73 5.22 9.41
C ILE A 168 8.08 4.05 10.15
N SER A 169 6.76 3.81 9.99
CA SER A 169 6.07 2.74 10.73
C SER A 169 6.56 1.30 10.47
N PRO A 170 7.22 0.94 9.33
CA PRO A 170 7.87 -0.36 9.15
C PRO A 170 8.86 -0.77 10.25
N VAL A 171 9.43 0.18 11.01
CA VAL A 171 10.29 -0.15 12.18
C VAL A 171 9.55 -0.95 13.25
N LEU A 172 8.22 -0.76 13.35
CA LEU A 172 7.37 -1.51 14.28
C LEU A 172 7.32 -3.00 13.89
N ALA A 173 7.07 -3.28 12.62
CA ALA A 173 7.08 -4.64 12.09
C ALA A 173 8.48 -5.25 12.19
N ALA A 174 9.53 -4.50 11.88
CA ALA A 174 10.91 -4.97 12.00
C ALA A 174 11.27 -5.40 13.43
N LYS A 175 10.80 -4.66 14.44
CA LYS A 175 11.03 -5.01 15.85
C LYS A 175 10.22 -6.22 16.32
N VAL A 176 8.99 -6.38 15.83
CA VAL A 176 8.01 -7.32 16.38
C VAL A 176 7.96 -8.65 15.62
N LEU A 177 8.18 -8.65 14.31
CA LEU A 177 7.99 -9.80 13.42
C LEU A 177 9.35 -10.32 12.93
N PRO A 178 9.81 -11.50 13.42
CA PRO A 178 11.13 -12.01 13.07
C PRO A 178 11.30 -12.28 11.56
N GLY A 179 12.35 -11.72 10.97
CA GLY A 179 12.71 -11.97 9.58
C GLY A 179 11.73 -11.40 8.55
N VAL A 180 10.98 -10.36 8.92
CA VAL A 180 10.16 -9.59 7.98
C VAL A 180 11.02 -8.84 6.97
N ASP A 181 10.54 -8.72 5.74
CA ASP A 181 11.17 -7.95 4.66
C ASP A 181 10.36 -6.67 4.38
N VAL A 182 10.96 -5.50 4.57
CA VAL A 182 10.28 -4.19 4.51
C VAL A 182 11.04 -3.17 3.69
N THR A 183 10.34 -2.13 3.23
CA THR A 183 10.96 -0.93 2.67
C THR A 183 10.67 0.30 3.51
N VAL A 184 11.68 1.16 3.61
CA VAL A 184 11.57 2.56 4.10
C VAL A 184 12.14 3.55 3.08
N GLY A 185 12.38 3.11 1.84
CA GLY A 185 13.00 3.93 0.79
C GLY A 185 14.38 3.43 0.37
N HIS A 186 15.33 4.36 0.30
CA HIS A 186 16.70 4.13 -0.16
C HIS A 186 17.71 4.14 1.01
N GLU A 187 18.88 3.57 0.75
CA GLU A 187 19.97 3.41 1.72
C GLU A 187 20.93 4.60 1.77
N GLU A 188 20.90 5.48 0.76
CA GLU A 188 21.77 6.66 0.67
C GLU A 188 20.97 7.96 0.58
N GLU A 189 21.50 9.03 1.19
CA GLU A 189 20.93 10.37 1.10
C GLU A 189 21.23 10.97 -0.29
N GLU A 190 20.43 10.62 -1.30
CA GLU A 190 20.60 11.08 -2.68
C GLU A 190 20.27 12.57 -2.85
N GLY A 191 21.22 13.45 -2.51
CA GLY A 191 21.07 14.90 -2.71
C GLY A 191 19.87 15.51 -1.97
N GLY A 192 19.53 14.96 -0.80
CA GLY A 192 18.38 15.38 0.01
C GLY A 192 17.04 14.74 -0.39
N LYS A 193 16.99 13.93 -1.46
CA LYS A 193 15.77 13.18 -1.84
C LYS A 193 15.35 12.17 -0.76
N TRP A 194 16.30 11.60 -0.02
CA TRP A 194 16.08 10.58 1.01
C TRP A 194 16.71 11.00 2.33
N PRO A 195 16.14 11.99 3.05
CA PRO A 195 16.76 12.58 4.25
C PRO A 195 16.82 11.63 5.46
N TYR A 196 16.19 10.45 5.36
CA TYR A 196 16.12 9.46 6.43
C TYR A 196 16.73 8.10 6.05
N ALA A 197 17.64 8.09 5.08
CA ALA A 197 18.25 6.87 4.53
C ALA A 197 18.95 6.00 5.59
N GLY A 198 19.46 6.61 6.68
CA GLY A 198 20.02 5.88 7.82
C GLY A 198 19.05 4.90 8.52
N THR A 199 17.73 5.06 8.31
CA THR A 199 16.70 4.15 8.86
C THR A 199 16.88 2.71 8.36
N THR A 200 17.40 2.53 7.15
CA THR A 200 17.64 1.21 6.54
C THR A 200 18.60 0.34 7.37
N GLN A 201 19.61 0.97 7.98
CA GLN A 201 20.56 0.31 8.87
C GLN A 201 19.87 -0.11 10.18
N ALA A 202 18.97 0.73 10.69
CA ALA A 202 18.18 0.40 11.87
C ALA A 202 17.23 -0.78 11.62
N ILE A 203 16.58 -0.85 10.46
CA ILE A 203 15.77 -2.02 10.04
C ILE A 203 16.61 -3.30 10.09
N THR A 204 17.82 -3.27 9.53
CA THR A 204 18.74 -4.41 9.55
C THR A 204 19.17 -4.78 10.97
N ALA A 205 19.50 -3.79 11.80
CA ALA A 205 19.89 -4.00 13.20
C ALA A 205 18.75 -4.57 14.07
N LEU A 206 17.49 -4.33 13.69
CA LEU A 206 16.31 -4.90 14.31
C LEU A 206 16.05 -6.37 13.89
N GLY A 207 16.83 -6.92 12.96
CA GLY A 207 16.72 -8.30 12.49
C GLY A 207 15.75 -8.49 11.32
N ALA A 208 15.32 -7.40 10.70
CA ALA A 208 14.52 -7.42 9.48
C ALA A 208 15.40 -7.24 8.24
N LYS A 209 14.87 -7.61 7.08
CA LYS A 209 15.50 -7.32 5.79
C LYS A 209 14.95 -6.01 5.26
N HIS A 210 15.84 -5.16 4.75
CA HIS A 210 15.43 -4.00 3.96
C HIS A 210 15.49 -4.33 2.46
N THR A 211 14.45 -3.93 1.72
CA THR A 211 14.43 -3.91 0.26
C THR A 211 14.22 -2.48 -0.24
N VAL A 212 15.17 -1.97 -1.04
CA VAL A 212 15.08 -0.63 -1.63
C VAL A 212 13.88 -0.52 -2.57
N LYS A 213 13.12 0.57 -2.45
CA LYS A 213 11.98 0.91 -3.30
C LYS A 213 11.90 2.39 -3.58
N GLU A 214 11.50 2.75 -4.79
CA GLU A 214 11.16 4.13 -5.12
C GLU A 214 9.85 4.55 -4.45
N VAL A 215 9.65 5.87 -4.30
CA VAL A 215 8.52 6.47 -3.58
C VAL A 215 7.13 6.05 -4.10
N THR A 216 7.01 5.74 -5.40
CA THR A 216 5.75 5.31 -6.04
C THR A 216 5.51 3.80 -5.93
N GLU A 217 6.44 3.04 -5.37
CA GLU A 217 6.36 1.59 -5.25
C GLU A 217 5.99 1.15 -3.83
N ALA A 218 5.32 0.00 -3.76
CA ALA A 218 5.19 -0.75 -2.52
C ALA A 218 5.99 -2.05 -2.59
N HIS A 219 6.52 -2.48 -1.45
CA HIS A 219 7.14 -3.78 -1.25
C HIS A 219 6.15 -4.75 -0.60
N VAL A 220 6.18 -6.02 -1.01
CA VAL A 220 5.30 -7.07 -0.50
C VAL A 220 6.13 -8.26 -0.02
N ASP A 221 6.20 -8.43 1.29
CA ASP A 221 6.66 -9.66 1.92
C ASP A 221 5.51 -10.68 1.92
N LYS A 222 5.51 -11.54 0.91
CA LYS A 222 4.47 -12.58 0.75
C LYS A 222 4.47 -13.59 1.89
N LYS A 223 5.62 -13.85 2.52
CA LYS A 223 5.75 -14.85 3.58
C LYS A 223 5.05 -14.35 4.84
N ASN A 224 5.30 -13.11 5.23
CA ASN A 224 4.73 -12.51 6.44
C ASN A 224 3.44 -11.72 6.18
N LYS A 225 3.00 -11.60 4.92
CA LYS A 225 1.86 -10.78 4.48
C LYS A 225 1.97 -9.31 4.92
N VAL A 226 3.19 -8.80 4.87
CA VAL A 226 3.51 -7.40 5.19
C VAL A 226 3.69 -6.62 3.90
N VAL A 227 3.04 -5.47 3.81
CA VAL A 227 3.13 -4.54 2.67
C VAL A 227 3.65 -3.22 3.17
N THR A 228 4.71 -2.70 2.54
CA THR A 228 5.33 -1.44 2.96
C THR A 228 5.59 -0.48 1.81
N THR A 229 5.61 0.83 2.08
CA THR A 229 5.93 1.86 1.07
C THR A 229 6.67 3.03 1.72
N PRO A 230 7.60 3.71 0.99
CA PRO A 230 8.44 4.74 1.61
C PRO A 230 7.70 6.03 2.01
N ALA A 231 6.69 6.45 1.24
CA ALA A 231 5.90 7.67 1.50
C ALA A 231 6.78 8.92 1.78
N PHE A 232 6.55 9.66 2.87
CA PHE A 232 7.31 10.88 3.21
C PHE A 232 8.74 10.63 3.69
N MET A 233 9.25 9.39 3.62
CA MET A 233 10.70 9.17 3.72
C MET A 233 11.47 9.75 2.52
N CYS A 234 10.74 10.14 1.46
CA CYS A 234 11.25 10.79 0.25
C CYS A 234 10.75 12.23 0.12
N GLU A 235 11.67 13.16 -0.15
CA GLU A 235 11.37 14.54 -0.54
C GLU A 235 11.03 14.61 -2.03
N THR A 236 9.73 14.68 -2.35
CA THR A 236 9.23 14.67 -3.72
C THR A 236 7.86 15.34 -3.83
N LYS A 237 7.27 15.32 -5.04
CA LYS A 237 5.90 15.83 -5.27
C LYS A 237 4.88 14.97 -4.53
N LEU A 238 3.97 15.63 -3.82
CA LEU A 238 2.93 15.00 -2.99
C LEU A 238 2.15 13.85 -3.68
N HIS A 239 1.80 14.01 -4.96
CA HIS A 239 1.04 12.97 -5.66
C HIS A 239 1.82 11.65 -5.84
N LEU A 240 3.16 11.71 -5.96
CA LEU A 240 3.98 10.50 -6.08
C LEU A 240 3.99 9.70 -4.77
N ILE A 241 4.00 10.39 -3.64
CA ILE A 241 3.82 9.80 -2.31
C ILE A 241 2.45 9.12 -2.22
N PHE A 242 1.39 9.80 -2.69
CA PHE A 242 0.02 9.28 -2.67
C PHE A 242 -0.15 8.07 -3.58
N ASP A 243 0.57 8.02 -4.71
CA ASP A 243 0.58 6.87 -5.62
C ASP A 243 1.22 5.64 -4.97
N GLY A 244 2.35 5.81 -4.26
CA GLY A 244 2.98 4.74 -3.49
C GLY A 244 2.10 4.20 -2.36
N ILE A 245 1.47 5.10 -1.59
CA ILE A 245 0.48 4.73 -0.57
C ILE A 245 -0.71 3.98 -1.19
N GLY A 246 -1.15 4.40 -2.39
CA GLY A 246 -2.18 3.70 -3.16
C GLY A 246 -1.75 2.31 -3.61
N ALA A 247 -0.47 2.11 -3.97
CA ALA A 247 0.06 0.79 -4.23
C ALA A 247 0.03 -0.10 -2.98
N MET A 248 0.46 0.42 -1.82
CA MET A 248 0.40 -0.29 -0.55
C MET A 248 -1.04 -0.70 -0.19
N ALA A 249 -1.98 0.24 -0.18
CA ALA A 249 -3.38 -0.02 0.17
C ALA A 249 -4.02 -1.08 -0.75
N ARG A 250 -3.76 -1.00 -2.06
CA ARG A 250 -4.23 -2.02 -3.01
C ARG A 250 -3.66 -3.40 -2.71
N HIS A 251 -2.35 -3.50 -2.45
CA HIS A 251 -1.73 -4.78 -2.11
C HIS A 251 -2.25 -5.35 -0.79
N SER A 252 -2.51 -4.51 0.22
CA SER A 252 -3.16 -4.94 1.46
C SER A 252 -4.55 -5.52 1.20
N LEU A 253 -5.36 -4.90 0.34
CA LEU A 253 -6.68 -5.42 -0.04
C LEU A 253 -6.61 -6.71 -0.88
N MET A 254 -5.65 -6.80 -1.82
CA MET A 254 -5.42 -8.02 -2.61
C MET A 254 -5.02 -9.21 -1.73
N GLY A 255 -4.31 -8.96 -0.63
CA GLY A 255 -3.94 -10.00 0.34
C GLY A 255 -5.13 -10.59 1.11
N ILE A 256 -6.29 -9.91 1.10
CA ILE A 256 -7.55 -10.38 1.69
C ILE A 256 -8.29 -11.24 0.68
N SER A 257 -8.50 -10.72 -0.53
CA SER A 257 -9.11 -11.46 -1.64
C SER A 257 -8.62 -10.94 -3.00
N PRO A 258 -8.03 -11.80 -3.85
CA PRO A 258 -7.58 -11.42 -5.20
C PRO A 258 -8.68 -10.88 -6.13
N THR A 259 -9.96 -11.15 -5.84
CA THR A 259 -11.11 -10.74 -6.68
C THR A 259 -11.62 -9.33 -6.41
N LEU A 260 -11.16 -8.65 -5.34
CA LEU A 260 -11.56 -7.29 -4.97
C LEU A 260 -11.13 -6.21 -6.00
N LEU A 261 -10.39 -6.59 -7.03
CA LEU A 261 -9.98 -5.69 -8.13
C LEU A 261 -11.03 -5.49 -9.22
N SER A 262 -12.07 -6.33 -9.34
CA SER A 262 -12.96 -6.24 -10.52
C SER A 262 -13.85 -4.98 -10.55
N SER A 263 -13.94 -4.22 -9.45
CA SER A 263 -14.74 -2.99 -9.37
C SER A 263 -13.93 -1.70 -9.14
N ALA A 264 -12.61 -1.77 -8.93
CA ALA A 264 -11.79 -0.61 -8.59
C ALA A 264 -10.98 -0.11 -9.81
N TYR A 265 -11.32 1.11 -10.25
CA TYR A 265 -10.80 1.82 -11.42
C TYR A 265 -9.34 1.55 -11.83
N PRO A 266 -9.05 1.39 -13.14
CA PRO A 266 -7.69 1.51 -13.65
C PRO A 266 -7.23 2.97 -13.55
N LEU A 267 -6.05 3.20 -12.95
CA LEU A 267 -5.31 4.46 -13.13
C LEU A 267 -5.02 4.69 -14.63
N PRO A 268 -4.75 5.94 -15.06
CA PRO A 268 -4.57 6.27 -16.47
C PRO A 268 -3.56 5.34 -17.16
N THR A 269 -3.86 4.97 -18.40
CA THR A 269 -3.14 4.01 -19.28
C THR A 269 -1.62 4.22 -19.40
N ALA A 270 -1.09 5.36 -18.95
CA ALA A 270 0.35 5.60 -18.83
C ALA A 270 1.06 4.63 -17.86
N PHE A 271 0.38 4.14 -16.81
CA PHE A 271 0.95 3.21 -15.83
C PHE A 271 0.85 1.73 -16.23
N GLN A 272 -0.04 1.39 -17.18
CA GLN A 272 -0.27 -0.01 -17.59
C GLN A 272 0.79 -0.58 -18.55
N ARG A 273 1.65 0.28 -19.14
CA ARG A 273 2.67 -0.15 -20.13
C ARG A 273 3.96 -0.72 -19.53
N GLY A 274 4.10 -0.78 -18.20
CA GLY A 274 5.26 -1.36 -17.53
C GLY A 274 5.18 -2.87 -17.23
N TRP A 275 4.01 -3.50 -17.42
CA TRP A 275 3.74 -4.83 -16.87
C TRP A 275 3.26 -5.90 -17.86
N ALA A 276 3.18 -5.57 -19.15
CA ALA A 276 2.95 -6.56 -20.21
C ALA A 276 4.19 -6.61 -21.12
N ASN A 277 4.85 -7.78 -21.14
CA ASN A 277 6.01 -8.18 -21.94
C ASN A 277 7.41 -7.83 -21.42
N LYS A 278 7.89 -8.65 -20.48
CA LYS A 278 9.26 -9.16 -20.51
C LYS A 278 9.28 -10.66 -20.20
N THR A 279 9.00 -11.48 -21.21
CA THR A 279 9.58 -12.83 -21.27
C THR A 279 11.06 -12.68 -21.63
N PRO A 280 11.99 -13.34 -20.92
CA PRO A 280 13.40 -13.25 -21.27
C PRO A 280 13.66 -14.14 -22.49
N HIS A 281 13.98 -13.53 -23.62
CA HIS A 281 14.79 -14.19 -24.64
C HIS A 281 16.14 -13.49 -24.65
N SER A 282 17.15 -14.23 -24.20
CA SER A 282 18.55 -13.91 -24.31
C SER A 282 18.91 -13.70 -25.78
N ALA A 283 19.19 -12.46 -26.18
CA ALA A 283 19.89 -12.18 -27.42
C ALA A 283 21.36 -11.91 -27.06
N ASN A 284 22.22 -12.87 -27.40
CA ASN A 284 23.67 -12.69 -27.38
C ASN A 284 24.04 -11.58 -28.38
N LEU A 285 24.61 -10.49 -27.88
CA LEU A 285 25.30 -9.50 -28.70
C LEU A 285 26.75 -9.96 -28.86
N SER A 286 27.08 -10.47 -30.04
CA SER A 286 28.47 -10.61 -30.48
C SER A 286 28.83 -9.43 -31.36
N ILE A 287 29.83 -8.65 -30.94
CA ILE A 287 30.41 -7.55 -31.73
C ILE A 287 31.45 -8.18 -32.65
N GLN A 288 31.18 -8.22 -33.96
CA GLN A 288 32.19 -8.58 -34.95
C GLN A 288 32.89 -7.32 -35.47
N SER A 289 34.18 -7.24 -35.15
CA SER A 289 35.21 -6.35 -35.71
C SER A 289 35.23 -4.88 -35.29
N ALA A 290 36.43 -4.46 -34.90
CA ALA A 290 36.83 -3.09 -34.62
C ALA A 290 37.17 -2.37 -35.93
N GLY A 291 36.59 -1.19 -36.15
CA GLY A 291 36.91 -0.29 -37.24
C GLY A 291 36.61 1.15 -36.82
N ILE A 292 37.42 2.10 -37.31
CA ILE A 292 37.34 3.54 -37.02
C ILE A 292 36.12 4.10 -37.79
N TRP A 293 35.17 4.71 -37.08
CA TRP A 293 33.93 5.25 -37.64
C TRP A 293 34.11 6.71 -38.09
N GLY A 294 33.60 7.03 -39.28
CA GLY A 294 33.54 8.39 -39.83
C GLY A 294 32.21 9.10 -39.49
N PRO A 295 32.10 10.43 -39.71
CA PRO A 295 30.98 11.25 -39.23
C PRO A 295 29.62 11.00 -39.92
N THR A 296 29.50 10.01 -40.82
CA THR A 296 28.27 9.72 -41.58
C THR A 296 27.93 8.23 -41.71
N ASP A 297 28.42 7.38 -40.81
CA ASP A 297 28.14 5.96 -40.90
C ASP A 297 26.71 5.61 -40.41
N THR A 298 26.01 4.75 -41.16
CA THR A 298 24.62 4.35 -40.89
C THR A 298 24.59 2.91 -40.37
N LEU A 299 23.97 2.68 -39.21
CA LEU A 299 23.80 1.34 -38.64
C LEU A 299 22.47 0.71 -39.12
N THR A 300 22.53 -0.46 -39.74
CA THR A 300 21.34 -1.23 -40.11
C THR A 300 21.10 -2.33 -39.07
N LEU A 301 19.95 -2.29 -38.38
CA LEU A 301 19.55 -3.35 -37.46
C LEU A 301 18.92 -4.52 -38.24
N THR A 302 19.12 -5.74 -37.76
CA THR A 302 18.67 -7.00 -38.39
C THR A 302 17.15 -7.16 -38.52
N ASN A 303 16.35 -6.21 -38.04
CA ASN A 303 14.90 -6.16 -38.18
C ASN A 303 14.42 -5.15 -39.25
N GLY A 304 15.31 -4.70 -40.15
CA GLY A 304 14.95 -3.92 -41.33
C GLY A 304 14.55 -2.47 -41.07
N ARG A 305 14.77 -1.96 -39.86
CA ARG A 305 14.60 -0.53 -39.54
C ARG A 305 15.97 0.16 -39.56
N SER A 306 16.07 1.22 -40.36
CA SER A 306 17.26 2.09 -40.39
C SER A 306 17.06 3.22 -39.38
N LEU A 307 18.07 3.46 -38.54
CA LEU A 307 18.11 4.60 -37.62
C LEU A 307 19.25 5.51 -38.07
N VAL A 308 18.93 6.75 -38.43
CA VAL A 308 19.95 7.77 -38.75
C VAL A 308 20.26 8.53 -37.47
N LEU A 309 21.45 8.33 -36.91
CA LEU A 309 21.97 9.08 -35.77
C LEU A 309 22.87 10.20 -36.29
N GLN A 310 22.40 11.44 -36.25
CA GLN A 310 23.29 12.60 -36.36
C GLN A 310 23.86 12.93 -34.98
N LEU A 311 25.14 12.65 -34.77
CA LEU A 311 25.87 13.20 -33.62
C LEU A 311 26.21 14.67 -33.90
N HIS A 312 25.61 15.58 -33.13
CA HIS A 312 26.14 16.93 -32.97
C HIS A 312 27.29 16.86 -31.97
N VAL A 313 28.53 17.02 -32.45
CA VAL A 313 29.68 17.31 -31.59
C VAL A 313 29.63 18.80 -31.26
N MET A 314 29.28 19.16 -30.03
CA MET A 314 29.53 20.51 -29.52
C MET A 314 30.89 20.52 -28.83
N ASN A 315 31.80 21.35 -29.36
CA ASN A 315 33.03 21.77 -28.70
C ASN A 315 32.75 22.58 -27.44
#